data_AF-A0A944G3W6-F1
#
_entry.id   AF-A0A944G3W6-F1
#
_cell.length_a   1.000
_cell.length_b   1.000
_cell.length_c   1.000
_cell.angle_alpha   90.00
_cell.angle_beta   90.00
_cell.angle_gamma   90.00
#
_symmetry.space_group_name_H-M   'P 1'
#
loop_
_entity.id
_entity.type
_entity.pdbx_description
1 polymer ?
#
loop_
_entity_poly.entity_id
_entity_poly.type
_entity_poly.pdbx_seq_one_letter_code
_entity_poly.pdbx_strand_id
1 'polypeptide(L)'
;MVSEITPMCICGGCGRAIEKKFVFCPWCGQSKLAKNSSVSEEERMEQIFNRLEEMQINNRFERLEKMENQLDQLEKELDALVLCSEMHK
;
A
#
# COMPACT_ATOMS: atom_id res chain seq x y z
N MET A 1 -22.77 5.04 -22.37
CA MET A 1 -21.40 4.91 -21.84
C MET A 1 -20.80 6.30 -21.82
N VAL A 2 -20.74 6.95 -20.66
CA VAL A 2 -20.19 8.31 -20.54
C VAL A 2 -18.69 8.14 -20.35
N SER A 3 -17.89 8.57 -21.32
CA SER A 3 -16.43 8.62 -21.21
C SER A 3 -16.07 9.71 -20.20
N GLU A 4 -15.51 9.34 -19.05
CA GLU A 4 -15.04 10.31 -18.07
C GLU A 4 -13.88 11.14 -18.66
N ILE A 5 -14.12 12.44 -18.83
CA ILE A 5 -13.06 13.38 -19.25
C ILE A 5 -12.19 13.65 -18.02
N THR A 6 -11.03 12.99 -17.95
CA THR A 6 -10.07 13.28 -16.88
C THR A 6 -9.31 14.57 -17.20
N PRO A 7 -9.23 15.52 -16.25
CA PRO A 7 -8.57 16.79 -16.50
C PRO A 7 -7.06 16.59 -16.69
N MET A 8 -6.52 17.14 -17.78
CA MET A 8 -5.10 17.03 -18.16
C MET A 8 -4.33 18.33 -17.91
N CYS A 9 -3.01 18.25 -17.78
CA CYS A 9 -2.09 19.38 -17.75
C CYS A 9 -0.76 19.04 -18.42
N ILE A 10 0.00 20.06 -18.82
CA ILE A 10 1.36 19.90 -19.35
C ILE A 10 2.36 19.85 -18.19
N CYS A 11 3.27 18.88 -18.23
CA CYS A 11 4.38 18.78 -17.28
C CYS A 11 5.39 19.91 -17.50
N GLY A 12 5.69 20.70 -16.47
CA GLY A 12 6.72 21.74 -16.53
C GLY A 12 8.17 21.23 -16.62
N GLY A 13 8.41 19.93 -16.40
CA GLY A 13 9.76 19.33 -16.49
C GLY A 13 10.09 18.77 -17.88
N CYS A 14 9.17 18.01 -18.49
CA CYS A 14 9.42 17.34 -19.78
C CYS A 14 8.45 17.72 -20.91
N GLY A 15 7.49 18.61 -20.65
CA GLY A 15 6.55 19.10 -21.68
C GLY A 15 5.44 18.13 -22.09
N ARG A 16 5.35 16.92 -21.51
CA ARG A 16 4.30 15.94 -21.85
C ARG A 16 2.96 16.26 -21.18
N ALA A 17 1.86 15.93 -21.86
CA ALA A 17 0.52 15.97 -21.28
C ALA A 17 0.34 14.79 -20.30
N ILE A 18 -0.18 15.09 -19.12
CA ILE A 18 -0.39 14.13 -18.02
C ILE A 18 -1.69 14.45 -17.28
N GLU A 19 -2.32 13.43 -16.70
CA GLU A 19 -3.54 13.64 -15.91
C GLU A 19 -3.26 14.48 -14.66
N LYS A 20 -4.21 15.34 -14.29
CA LYS A 20 -4.07 16.21 -13.12
C LYS A 20 -3.98 15.41 -11.81
N LYS A 21 -4.54 14.21 -11.76
CA LYS A 21 -4.52 13.30 -10.59
C LYS A 21 -3.12 12.88 -10.15
N PHE A 22 -2.15 12.89 -11.08
CA PHE A 22 -0.79 12.51 -10.75
C PHE A 22 -0.09 13.60 -9.93
N VAL A 23 0.58 13.20 -8.84
CA VAL A 23 1.41 14.07 -7.98
C VAL A 23 2.79 14.31 -8.60
N PHE A 24 3.31 13.32 -9.32
CA PHE A 24 4.57 13.36 -10.05
C PHE A 24 4.33 13.08 -11.54
N CYS A 25 5.17 13.62 -12.41
CA CYS A 25 5.14 13.27 -13.83
C CYS A 25 5.53 11.79 -14.01
N PRO A 26 4.67 10.94 -14.60
CA PRO A 26 4.99 9.52 -14.82
C PRO A 26 6.16 9.29 -15.79
N TRP A 27 6.56 10.32 -16.55
CA TRP A 27 7.60 10.22 -17.58
C TRP A 27 8.97 10.67 -17.11
N CYS A 28 9.04 11.75 -16.32
CA CYS A 28 10.32 12.35 -15.90
C CYS A 28 10.49 12.49 -14.39
N GLY A 29 9.49 12.07 -13.60
CA GLY A 29 9.52 12.17 -12.14
C GLY A 29 9.30 13.58 -11.56
N GLN A 30 9.18 14.63 -12.38
CA GLN A 30 9.01 16.00 -11.89
C GLN A 30 7.75 16.14 -11.02
N SER A 31 7.93 16.64 -9.80
CA SER A 31 6.83 16.96 -8.86
C SER A 31 5.92 18.06 -9.41
N LYS A 32 4.61 17.88 -9.26
CA LYS A 32 3.59 18.89 -9.59
C LYS A 32 3.08 19.67 -8.38
N LEU A 33 3.52 19.31 -7.18
CA LEU A 33 3.18 20.07 -5.98
C LEU A 33 3.79 21.47 -6.13
N ALA A 34 2.95 22.50 -6.10
CA ALA A 34 3.37 23.89 -6.17
C ALA A 34 4.37 24.19 -5.04
N LYS A 35 5.36 25.03 -5.32
CA LYS A 35 6.40 25.55 -4.40
C LYS A 35 5.82 26.44 -3.28
N ASN A 36 4.67 26.07 -2.70
CA ASN A 36 3.94 26.85 -1.72
C ASN A 36 3.94 26.20 -0.33
N SER A 37 4.69 25.09 -0.16
CA SER A 37 4.93 24.49 1.15
C SER A 37 6.33 24.87 1.61
N SER A 38 6.41 25.48 2.79
CA SER A 38 7.63 25.84 3.54
C SER A 38 8.49 24.64 3.99
N VAL A 39 8.38 23.52 3.29
CA VAL A 39 8.92 22.21 3.65
C VAL A 39 10.03 21.90 2.66
N SER A 40 11.24 21.62 3.15
CA SER A 40 12.38 21.36 2.26
C SER A 40 12.16 20.07 1.46
N GLU A 41 12.87 19.91 0.34
CA GLU A 41 12.75 18.69 -0.48
C GLU A 41 13.16 17.44 0.30
N GLU A 42 14.10 17.56 1.24
CA GLU A 42 14.50 16.50 2.16
C GLU A 42 13.32 16.04 3.03
N GLU A 43 12.59 16.97 3.63
CA GLU A 43 11.46 16.68 4.52
C GLU A 43 10.27 16.09 3.74
N ARG A 44 10.08 16.47 2.46
CA ARG A 44 9.10 15.84 1.56
C ARG A 44 9.47 14.39 1.21
N MET A 45 10.76 14.11 0.99
CA MET A 45 11.22 12.75 0.73
C MET A 45 11.07 11.88 1.97
N GLU A 46 11.42 12.39 3.14
CA GLU A 46 11.26 11.69 4.42
C GLU A 46 9.80 11.32 4.68
N GLN A 47 8.84 12.22 4.42
CA GLN A 47 7.41 11.91 4.50
C GLN A 47 6.98 10.77 3.56
N ILE A 48 7.54 10.71 2.36
CA ILE A 48 7.24 9.62 1.40
C ILE A 48 7.82 8.30 1.92
N PHE A 49 9.06 8.29 2.40
CA PHE A 49 9.69 7.08 2.95
C PHE A 49 8.95 6.58 4.19
N ASN A 50 8.60 7.46 5.13
CA ASN A 50 7.82 7.11 6.32
C ASN A 50 6.49 6.43 5.95
N ARG A 51 5.77 7.00 4.97
CA ARG A 51 4.51 6.39 4.49
C ARG A 51 4.73 5.01 3.85
N LEU A 52 5.82 4.82 3.11
CA LEU A 52 6.14 3.53 2.51
C LEU A 52 6.52 2.49 3.58
N GLU A 53 7.28 2.90 4.59
CA GLU A 53 7.64 2.05 5.73
C GLU A 53 6.41 1.63 6.52
N GLU A 54 5.52 2.55 6.87
CA GLU A 54 4.23 2.25 7.51
C GLU A 54 3.43 1.21 6.72
N MET A 55 3.36 1.38 5.39
CA MET A 55 2.64 0.44 4.53
C MET A 55 3.27 -0.96 4.55
N GLN A 56 4.60 -1.06 4.60
CA GLN A 56 5.30 -2.35 4.73
C GLN A 56 5.08 -2.99 6.10
N ILE A 57 5.10 -2.20 7.18
CA ILE A 57 4.85 -2.67 8.54
C ILE A 57 3.44 -3.25 8.64
N ASN A 58 2.44 -2.51 8.15
CA ASN A 58 1.05 -2.97 8.16
C ASN A 58 0.87 -4.28 7.38
N ASN A 59 1.45 -4.40 6.19
CA ASN A 59 1.35 -5.64 5.41
C ASN A 59 2.03 -6.84 6.11
N ARG A 60 3.16 -6.61 6.80
CA ARG A 60 3.80 -7.64 7.62
C ARG A 60 2.93 -8.04 8.80
N PHE A 61 2.30 -7.06 9.45
CA PHE A 61 1.40 -7.30 10.56
C PHE A 61 0.18 -8.14 10.15
N GLU A 62 -0.49 -7.78 9.05
CA GLU A 62 -1.60 -8.56 8.47
C GLU A 62 -1.19 -10.01 8.16
N ARG A 63 0.04 -10.20 7.66
CA ARG A 63 0.56 -11.54 7.38
C ARG A 63 0.82 -12.35 8.64
N LEU A 64 1.31 -11.72 9.71
CA LEU A 64 1.49 -12.37 11.01
C LEU A 64 0.15 -12.77 11.62
N GLU A 65 -0.82 -11.86 11.61
CA GLU A 65 -2.19 -12.14 12.09
C GLU A 65 -2.82 -13.29 11.32
N LYS A 66 -2.63 -13.34 9.99
CA LYS A 66 -3.11 -14.47 9.18
C LYS A 66 -2.47 -15.79 9.60
N MET A 67 -1.15 -15.79 9.84
CA MET A 67 -0.44 -17.00 10.28
C MET A 67 -0.90 -17.46 11.66
N GLU A 68 -1.12 -16.53 12.60
CA GLU A 68 -1.66 -16.80 13.94
C GLU A 68 -3.01 -17.52 13.84
N ASN A 69 -3.95 -16.95 13.07
CA ASN A 69 -5.25 -17.59 12.83
C ASN A 69 -5.15 -18.99 12.21
N GLN A 70 -4.15 -19.22 11.33
CA GLN A 70 -3.93 -20.54 10.75
C GLN A 70 -3.41 -21.55 11.78
N LEU A 71 -2.57 -21.12 12.72
CA LEU A 71 -2.08 -21.99 13.80
C LEU A 71 -3.22 -22.38 14.74
N ASP A 72 -4.07 -21.42 15.16
CA ASP A 72 -5.23 -21.69 16.00
C ASP A 72 -6.21 -22.69 15.35
N GLN A 73 -6.37 -22.57 14.02
CA GLN A 73 -7.24 -23.48 13.28
C GLN A 73 -6.65 -24.89 13.23
N LEU A 74 -5.34 -25.01 12.99
CA LEU A 74 -4.66 -26.30 13.01
C LEU A 74 -4.70 -26.97 14.38
N GLU A 75 -4.57 -26.19 15.46
CA GLU A 75 -4.69 -26.68 16.83
C GLU A 75 -6.07 -27.30 17.08
N LYS A 76 -7.16 -26.60 16.69
CA LYS A 76 -8.53 -27.13 16.81
C LYS A 76 -8.75 -28.41 15.99
N GLU A 77 -8.17 -28.48 14.79
CA GLU A 77 -8.26 -29.66 13.95
C GLU A 77 -7.52 -30.86 14.57
N LEU A 78 -6.35 -30.63 15.16
CA LEU A 78 -5.61 -31.64 15.89
C LEU A 78 -6.40 -32.15 17.10
N ASP A 79 -6.98 -31.26 17.91
CA ASP A 79 -7.81 -31.63 19.06
C ASP A 79 -9.01 -32.50 18.65
N ALA A 80 -9.69 -32.12 17.56
CA ALA A 80 -10.80 -32.89 17.03
C ALA A 80 -10.37 -34.31 16.60
N LEU A 81 -9.21 -34.45 15.94
CA LEU A 81 -8.67 -35.75 15.55
C LEU A 81 -8.31 -36.62 16.75
N VAL A 82 -7.73 -36.03 17.80
CA VAL A 82 -7.41 -36.73 19.05
C VAL A 82 -8.70 -37.25 19.70
N LEU A 83 -9.71 -36.40 19.87
CA LEU A 83 -11.01 -36.80 20.42
C LEU A 83 -11.65 -37.93 19.62
N CYS A 84 -11.66 -37.83 18.29
CA CYS A 84 -12.14 -38.91 17.43
C CYS A 84 -11.34 -40.20 17.65
N SER A 85 -10.02 -40.15 17.77
CA SER A 85 -9.20 -41.34 17.96
C SER A 85 -9.40 -42.02 19.33
N GLU A 86 -9.73 -41.26 20.36
CA GLU A 86 -10.00 -41.76 21.72
C GLU A 86 -11.36 -42.44 21.82
N MET A 87 -12.36 -41.97 21.07
CA MET A 87 -13.71 -42.57 21.04
C MET A 87 -13.80 -43.91 20.30
N HIS A 88 -12.78 -44.28 19.53
CA HIS A 88 -12.71 -45.56 18.80
C HIS A 88 -11.88 -46.64 19.54
N LYS A 89 -11.51 -46.41 20.81
CA LYS A 89 -10.97 -47.42 21.73
C LYS A 89 -12.06 -47.93 22.67
#